data_AF-A0A7U4LFQ6-F1
#
_entry.id   AF-A0A7U4LFQ6-F1
#
_cell.length_a   1.000
_cell.length_b   1.000
_cell.length_c   1.000
_cell.angle_alpha   90.00
_cell.angle_beta   90.00
_cell.angle_gamma   90.00
#
_symmetry.space_group_name_H-M   'P 1'
#
loop_
_entity.id
_entity.type
_entity.pdbx_description
1 polymer ?
#
loop_
_entity_poly.entity_id
_entity_poly.type
_entity_poly.pdbx_seq_one_letter_code
_entity_poly.pdbx_strand_id
1 'polypeptide(L)'
;MTTPFPHGTVHEAGDDLQAALRADLGILALWTALTPLGRNEFICWVEDARQPATRARRIARTCEELLEGKRRPCCWPGCIHRTDKAPSAWQQAVLIEGKGRKGAQPRATDPSKP
;
A
#
# COMPACT_ATOMS: atom_id res chain seq x y z
N MET A 1 -28.64 1.43 1.67
CA MET A 1 -27.68 0.98 0.63
C MET A 1 -26.30 1.41 1.11
N THR A 2 -25.41 0.47 1.40
CA THR A 2 -24.03 0.80 1.82
C THR A 2 -23.24 1.18 0.57
N THR A 3 -22.85 2.45 0.44
CA THR A 3 -22.02 2.88 -0.69
C THR A 3 -20.67 2.16 -0.62
N PRO A 4 -20.21 1.53 -1.73
CA PRO A 4 -18.93 0.84 -1.75
C PRO A 4 -17.77 1.82 -1.51
N PHE A 5 -16.69 1.32 -0.90
CA PHE A 5 -15.51 2.14 -0.63
C PHE A 5 -14.80 2.50 -1.95
N PRO A 6 -14.37 3.75 -2.17
CA PRO A 6 -13.63 4.11 -3.37
C PRO A 6 -12.19 3.60 -3.29
N HIS A 7 -11.88 2.57 -4.09
CA HIS A 7 -10.56 1.96 -4.22
C HIS A 7 -9.67 2.63 -5.28
N GLY A 8 -8.43 2.14 -5.44
CA GLY A 8 -7.50 2.55 -6.49
C GLY A 8 -7.86 1.95 -7.85
N THR A 9 -6.95 2.10 -8.83
CA THR A 9 -7.12 1.49 -10.16
C THR A 9 -6.77 0.01 -10.18
N VAL A 10 -5.71 -0.39 -9.49
CA VAL A 10 -5.24 -1.78 -9.41
C VAL A 10 -5.14 -2.29 -7.98
N HIS A 11 -5.14 -1.39 -7.00
CA HIS A 11 -5.06 -1.73 -5.59
C HIS A 11 -6.36 -1.45 -4.85
N GLU A 12 -6.76 -2.40 -4.02
CA GLU A 12 -7.82 -2.24 -3.04
C GLU A 12 -7.23 -1.81 -1.70
N ALA A 13 -7.96 -0.96 -0.97
CA ALA A 13 -7.51 -0.44 0.31
C ALA A 13 -7.78 -1.50 1.39
N GLY A 14 -6.76 -1.87 2.16
CA GLY A 14 -6.93 -2.75 3.32
C GLY A 14 -7.90 -2.19 4.36
N ASP A 15 -8.49 -3.07 5.16
CA ASP A 15 -9.55 -2.72 6.11
C ASP A 15 -9.13 -1.67 7.14
N ASP A 16 -7.85 -1.68 7.55
CA ASP A 16 -7.30 -0.72 8.50
C ASP A 16 -7.18 0.69 7.91
N LEU A 17 -6.76 0.81 6.65
CA LEU A 17 -6.79 2.07 5.92
C LEU A 17 -8.23 2.55 5.72
N GLN A 18 -9.15 1.65 5.36
CA GLN A 18 -10.56 2.01 5.23
C GLN A 18 -11.15 2.49 6.55
N ALA A 19 -10.85 1.82 7.66
CA ALA A 19 -11.32 2.20 8.99
C ALA A 19 -10.78 3.58 9.39
N ALA A 20 -9.49 3.84 9.18
CA ALA A 20 -8.87 5.14 9.48
C ALA A 20 -9.50 6.27 8.65
N LEU A 21 -9.77 6.05 7.36
CA LEU A 21 -10.38 7.05 6.50
C LEU A 21 -11.86 7.28 6.81
N ARG A 22 -12.60 6.25 7.24
CA ARG A 22 -14.01 6.37 7.65
C ARG A 22 -14.19 6.99 9.04
N ALA A 23 -13.14 7.03 9.86
CA ALA A 23 -13.21 7.62 11.20
C ALA A 23 -13.42 9.15 11.15
N ASP A 24 -13.08 9.80 10.04
CA ASP A 24 -13.29 11.23 9.81
C ASP A 24 -13.94 11.46 8.44
N LEU A 25 -15.15 12.03 8.43
CA LEU A 25 -15.92 12.26 7.20
C LEU A 25 -15.26 13.29 6.28
N GLY A 26 -14.51 14.25 6.81
CA GLY A 26 -13.74 15.21 6.02
C GLY A 26 -12.61 14.53 5.27
N ILE A 27 -11.89 13.63 5.94
CA ILE A 27 -10.83 12.83 5.31
C ILE A 27 -11.41 11.87 4.27
N LEU A 28 -12.54 11.22 4.57
CA LEU A 28 -13.24 10.36 3.60
C LEU A 28 -13.67 11.13 2.35
N ALA A 29 -14.15 12.36 2.51
CA ALA A 29 -14.53 13.21 1.39
C ALA A 29 -13.31 13.58 0.52
N LEU A 30 -12.18 13.94 1.14
CA LEU A 30 -10.92 14.22 0.47
C LEU A 30 -10.42 13.00 -0.32
N TRP A 31 -10.47 11.82 0.32
CA TRP A 31 -10.12 10.54 -0.31
C TRP A 31 -11.00 10.22 -1.52
N THR A 32 -12.31 10.42 -1.40
CA THR A 32 -13.28 10.20 -2.47
C THR A 32 -13.04 11.16 -3.64
N ALA A 33 -12.64 12.40 -3.36
CA ALA A 33 -12.33 13.43 -4.35
C ALA A 33 -10.96 13.23 -5.06
N LEU A 34 -10.14 12.27 -4.63
CA LEU A 34 -8.95 11.89 -5.38
C LEU A 34 -9.33 11.21 -6.71
N THR A 35 -8.42 11.26 -7.68
CA THR A 35 -8.54 10.39 -8.85
C THR A 35 -8.33 8.93 -8.44
N PRO A 36 -8.86 7.94 -9.19
CA PRO A 36 -8.56 6.53 -8.95
C PRO A 36 -7.05 6.25 -8.87
N LEU A 37 -6.25 6.96 -9.69
CA LEU A 37 -4.79 6.86 -9.64
C LEU A 37 -4.21 7.43 -8.35
N GLY A 38 -4.70 8.58 -7.85
CA GLY A 38 -4.24 9.17 -6.59
C GLY A 38 -4.48 8.23 -5.40
N ARG A 39 -5.67 7.61 -5.34
CA ARG A 39 -5.96 6.56 -4.35
C ARG A 39 -5.03 5.36 -4.51
N ASN A 40 -4.82 4.91 -5.75
CA ASN A 40 -3.93 3.78 -6.05
C ASN A 40 -2.51 3.99 -5.50
N GLU A 41 -2.00 5.22 -5.55
CA GLU A 41 -0.67 5.54 -5.03
C GLU A 41 -0.58 5.46 -3.51
N PHE A 42 -1.55 6.05 -2.80
CA PHE A 42 -1.61 5.93 -1.34
C PHE A 42 -1.78 4.49 -0.90
N ILE A 43 -2.66 3.73 -1.55
CA ILE A 43 -2.84 2.30 -1.24
C ILE A 43 -1.53 1.55 -1.48
N CYS A 44 -0.91 1.68 -2.65
CA CYS A 44 0.35 0.98 -2.94
C CYS A 44 1.45 1.33 -1.93
N TRP A 45 1.54 2.60 -1.53
CA TRP A 45 2.50 3.04 -0.54
C TRP A 45 2.21 2.45 0.85
N VAL A 46 0.96 2.40 1.29
CA VAL A 46 0.60 1.75 2.56
C VAL A 46 0.86 0.25 2.52
N GLU A 47 0.49 -0.43 1.43
CA GLU A 47 0.66 -1.88 1.26
C GLU A 47 2.13 -2.34 1.14
N ASP A 48 3.02 -1.47 0.65
CA ASP A 48 4.46 -1.74 0.59
C ASP A 48 5.09 -1.87 2.00
N ALA A 49 4.43 -1.36 3.05
CA ALA A 49 4.94 -1.48 4.42
C ALA A 49 4.73 -2.89 4.99
N ARG A 50 5.78 -3.71 4.95
CA ARG A 50 5.79 -5.07 5.52
C ARG A 50 5.71 -5.13 7.05
N GLN A 51 6.18 -4.08 7.73
CA GLN A 51 6.20 -4.03 9.20
C GLN A 51 4.94 -3.33 9.73
N PRO A 52 4.18 -3.92 10.67
CA PRO A 52 2.94 -3.35 11.18
C PRO A 52 3.06 -1.92 11.70
N ALA A 53 4.15 -1.62 12.43
CA ALA A 53 4.42 -0.27 12.93
C ALA A 53 4.63 0.75 11.79
N THR A 54 5.26 0.33 10.68
CA THR A 54 5.44 1.19 9.51
C THR A 54 4.12 1.40 8.77
N ARG A 55 3.30 0.34 8.65
CA ARG A 55 1.97 0.43 8.04
C ARG A 55 1.08 1.42 8.81
N ALA A 56 0.99 1.29 10.13
CA ALA A 56 0.22 2.20 10.99
C ALA A 56 0.67 3.66 10.81
N ARG A 57 2.00 3.90 10.77
CA ARG A 57 2.55 5.24 10.51
C ARG A 57 2.17 5.78 9.12
N ARG A 58 2.22 4.96 8.07
CA ARG A 58 1.84 5.37 6.70
C ARG A 58 0.33 5.65 6.60
N ILE A 59 -0.52 4.93 7.34
CA ILE A 59 -1.96 5.20 7.42
C ILE A 59 -2.20 6.57 8.08
N ALA A 60 -1.60 6.82 9.25
CA ALA A 60 -1.71 8.12 9.93
C ALA A 60 -1.25 9.28 9.02
N ARG A 61 -0.09 9.11 8.37
CA ARG A 61 0.42 10.12 7.43
C ARG A 61 -0.45 10.29 6.19
N THR A 62 -1.11 9.24 5.71
CA THR A 62 -2.09 9.37 4.61
C THR A 62 -3.22 10.33 5.02
N CYS A 63 -3.74 10.20 6.23
CA CYS A 63 -4.75 11.11 6.77
C CYS A 63 -4.23 12.55 6.86
N GLU A 64 -3.04 12.77 7.41
CA GLU A 64 -2.39 14.08 7.51
C GLU A 64 -2.19 14.72 6.12
N GLU A 65 -1.63 13.98 5.17
CA GLU A 65 -1.35 14.48 3.83
C GLU A 65 -2.61 14.83 3.05
N LEU A 66 -3.71 14.09 3.24
CA LEU A 66 -5.01 14.45 2.67
C LEU A 66 -5.50 15.79 3.23
N LEU A 67 -5.41 15.99 4.55
CA LEU A 67 -5.79 17.26 5.20
C LEU A 67 -4.91 18.42 4.73
N GLU A 68 -3.64 18.18 4.43
CA GLU A 68 -2.73 19.14 3.79
C GLU A 68 -3.02 19.37 2.29
N GLY A 69 -4.03 18.70 1.72
CA GLY A 69 -4.42 18.84 0.32
C GLY A 69 -3.52 18.09 -0.67
N LYS A 70 -2.64 17.19 -0.19
CA LYS A 70 -1.81 16.37 -1.07
C LYS A 70 -2.67 15.36 -1.82
N ARG A 71 -2.38 15.19 -3.10
CA ARG A 71 -3.08 14.25 -3.98
C ARG A 71 -2.33 12.92 -4.17
N ARG A 72 -1.13 12.81 -3.61
CA ARG A 72 -0.18 11.68 -3.72
C ARG A 72 0.71 11.65 -2.47
N PRO A 73 1.27 10.48 -2.09
CA PRO A 73 2.13 10.39 -0.92
C PRO A 73 3.41 11.23 -1.08
N CYS A 74 3.74 12.08 -0.11
CA CYS A 74 5.01 12.79 -0.17
C CYS A 74 6.16 11.82 0.21
N CYS A 75 7.20 11.79 -0.61
CA CYS A 75 8.28 10.79 -0.59
C CYS A 75 7.93 9.41 -1.18
N TRP A 76 6.86 9.29 -1.98
CA TRP A 76 6.60 8.09 -2.78
C TRP A 76 7.07 8.29 -4.24
N PRO A 77 8.04 7.49 -4.72
CA PRO A 77 8.56 7.58 -6.09
C PRO A 77 7.55 7.16 -7.18
N GLY A 78 6.43 6.57 -6.78
CA GLY A 78 5.34 6.16 -7.66
C GLY A 78 5.06 4.66 -7.57
N CYS A 79 3.81 4.27 -7.87
CA CYS A 79 3.42 2.86 -7.89
C CYS A 79 4.13 2.11 -9.03
N ILE A 80 4.66 0.92 -8.76
CA ILE A 80 5.29 0.03 -9.77
C ILE A 80 4.31 -0.44 -10.85
N HIS A 81 3.01 -0.39 -10.57
CA HIS A 81 1.94 -0.77 -11.49
C HIS A 81 1.47 0.40 -12.37
N ARG A 82 2.17 1.54 -12.32
CA ARG A 82 1.94 2.64 -13.27
C ARG A 82 2.28 2.17 -14.68
N THR A 83 1.36 2.40 -15.61
CA THR A 83 1.54 2.14 -17.04
C THR A 83 1.99 3.39 -17.80
N ASP A 84 1.86 4.57 -17.19
CA ASP A 84 2.21 5.88 -17.76
C ASP A 84 3.70 6.22 -17.63
N LYS A 85 4.43 5.54 -16.73
CA LYS A 85 5.85 5.77 -16.48
C LYS A 85 6.59 4.46 -16.29
N ALA A 86 7.73 4.31 -16.97
CA ALA A 86 8.62 3.17 -16.75
C ALA A 86 9.10 3.15 -15.27
N PRO A 87 9.07 1.98 -14.59
CA PRO A 87 9.63 1.85 -13.26
C PRO A 87 11.11 2.23 -13.25
N SER A 88 11.54 2.96 -12.22
CA SER A 88 12.95 3.32 -12.02
C SER A 88 13.82 2.08 -11.73
N ALA A 89 15.15 2.21 -11.89
CA ALA A 89 16.07 1.08 -11.78
C ALA A 89 15.96 0.31 -10.46
N TRP A 90 15.74 1.00 -9.33
CA TRP A 90 15.56 0.33 -8.03
C TRP A 90 14.19 -0.37 -7.93
N GLN A 91 13.13 0.18 -8.53
CA GLN A 91 11.81 -0.47 -8.59
C GLN A 91 11.87 -1.77 -9.39
N GLN A 92 12.64 -1.76 -10.48
CA GLN A 92 12.88 -2.96 -11.29
C GLN A 92 13.66 -4.02 -10.50
N ALA A 93 14.65 -3.62 -9.70
CA ALA A 93 15.43 -4.55 -8.88
C ALA A 93 14.55 -5.29 -7.83
N VAL A 94 13.64 -4.58 -7.14
CA VAL A 94 12.72 -5.17 -6.17
C VAL A 94 11.81 -6.23 -6.80
N LEU A 95 11.34 -6.01 -8.04
CA LEU A 95 10.51 -6.96 -8.78
C LEU A 95 11.24 -8.27 -9.09
N ILE A 96 12.55 -8.22 -9.32
CA ILE A 96 13.38 -9.40 -9.59
C ILE A 96 13.57 -10.22 -8.31
N GLU A 97 13.83 -9.57 -7.18
CA GLU A 97 14.10 -10.24 -5.90
C GLU A 97 12.83 -10.86 -5.26
N GLY A 98 11.65 -10.27 -5.49
CA GLY A 98 10.36 -10.81 -5.07
C GLY A 98 10.00 -12.17 -5.72
N LYS A 99 10.60 -12.49 -6.87
CA LYS A 99 10.37 -13.76 -7.58
C LYS A 99 11.09 -14.96 -6.95
N GLY A 100 12.06 -14.71 -6.06
CA GLY A 100 12.94 -15.74 -5.49
C GLY A 100 12.47 -16.43 -4.19
N ARG A 101 11.36 -16.02 -3.58
CA ARG A 101 10.90 -16.57 -2.28
C ARG A 101 9.62 -17.42 -2.37
N LYS A 102 9.38 -18.10 -3.50
CA LYS A 102 8.42 -19.21 -3.54
C LYS A 102 9.15 -20.53 -3.33
N GLY A 103 9.06 -21.06 -2.10
CA GLY A 103 9.40 -22.45 -1.81
C GLY A 103 10.67 -22.65 -0.98
N ALA A 104 10.62 -22.33 0.30
CA ALA A 104 11.49 -22.98 1.28
C ALA A 104 10.60 -23.60 2.35
N GLN A 105 10.18 -24.85 2.13
CA GLN A 105 9.58 -25.70 3.14
C GLN A 105 10.63 -25.89 4.27
N PRO A 106 10.30 -25.71 5.56
CA PRO A 106 11.24 -26.01 6.62
C PRO A 106 11.55 -27.52 6.61
N ARG A 107 12.84 -27.86 6.50
CA ARG A 107 13.34 -29.23 6.68
C ARG A 107 13.01 -29.69 8.10
N ALA A 108 12.33 -30.82 8.21
CA ALA A 108 12.17 -31.54 9.47
C ALA A 108 13.56 -31.89 10.03
N THR A 109 13.80 -31.57 11.28
CA THR A 109 14.97 -32.04 12.04
C THR A 109 14.73 -33.50 12.41
N ASP A 110 15.56 -34.38 11.87
CA ASP A 110 15.63 -35.81 12.17
C ASP A 110 16.28 -36.01 13.56
N PRO A 111 15.56 -36.56 14.56
CA PRO A 111 16.13 -36.89 15.86
C PRO A 111 16.60 -38.34 15.83
N SER A 112 17.76 -38.60 15.23
CA SER A 112 18.42 -39.90 15.36
C SER A 112 19.91 -39.80 15.12
N LYS A 113 20.67 -39.68 16.22
CA LYS A 113 21.95 -40.37 16.35
C LYS A 113 22.21 -40.68 17.84
N PRO A 114 22.65 -41.91 18.17
CA PRO A 114 22.70 -42.46 19.52
C PRO A 114 23.67 -41.73 20.46
#